data_AF-A0AAT9HK66-F1
#
_entry.id   AF-A0AAT9HK66-F1
#
_cell.length_a   1.000
_cell.length_b   1.000
_cell.length_c   1.000
_cell.angle_alpha   90.00
_cell.angle_beta   90.00
_cell.angle_gamma   90.00
#
_symmetry.space_group_name_H-M   'P 1'
#
loop_
_entity.id
_entity.type
_entity.pdbx_description
1 polymer ?
#
loop_
_entity_poly.entity_id
_entity_poly.type
_entity_poly.pdbx_seq_one_letter_code
_entity_poly.pdbx_strand_id
1 'polypeptide(L)' 'MADMKVFRDAVTVWAAGGPGDPARELAERFGVRTAVLLEGLSDAAAIEALAVRRGRDLAAEGSASCRWAVR' A
#
# COMPACT_ATOMS: atom_id res chain seq x y z
N MET A 1 -13.83 8.17 -2.65
CA MET A 1 -12.63 8.24 -3.51
C MET A 1 -11.49 9.06 -2.91
N ALA A 2 -11.74 10.09 -2.08
CA ALA A 2 -10.69 10.90 -1.43
C ALA A 2 -9.89 10.12 -0.36
N ASP A 3 -10.56 9.25 0.38
CA ASP A 3 -10.04 8.48 1.52
C ASP A 3 -8.80 7.61 1.24
N MET A 4 -8.76 6.88 0.12
CA MET A 4 -7.61 6.05 -0.26
C MET A 4 -6.41 6.87 -0.75
N LYS A 5 -6.65 8.06 -1.33
CA LYS A 5 -5.56 8.98 -1.71
C LYS A 5 -4.88 9.53 -0.46
N VAL A 6 -5.68 9.96 0.53
CA VAL A 6 -5.17 10.46 1.81
C VAL A 6 -4.34 9.39 2.54
N PHE A 7 -4.78 8.13 2.52
CA PHE A 7 -3.99 7.02 3.06
C PHE A 7 -2.63 6.88 2.36
N ARG A 8 -2.62 6.91 1.03
CA ARG A 8 -1.40 6.77 0.23
C ARG A 8 -0.42 7.91 0.48
N ASP A 9 -0.94 9.14 0.63
CA ASP A 9 -0.15 10.33 0.96
C ASP A 9 0.47 10.21 2.38
N ALA A 10 -0.30 9.77 3.37
CA ALA A 10 0.19 9.53 4.73
C ALA A 10 1.27 8.44 4.80
N VAL A 11 1.08 7.34 4.08
CA VAL A 11 2.09 6.27 3.96
C VAL A 11 3.37 6.78 3.30
N THR A 12 3.27 7.65 2.30
CA THR A 12 4.43 8.26 1.62
C THR A 12 5.22 9.16 2.58
N VAL A 13 4.53 10.00 3.35
CA VAL A 13 5.16 10.86 4.37
C VAL A 13 5.87 10.01 5.42
N TRP A 14 5.22 8.95 5.91
CA TRP A 14 5.83 8.04 6.88
C TRP A 14 7.07 7.34 6.32
N ALA A 15 7.01 6.85 5.09
CA ALA A 15 8.16 6.22 4.41
C ALA A 15 9.34 7.18 4.21
N ALA A 16 9.06 8.49 4.06
CA ALA A 16 10.07 9.54 4.00
C ALA A 16 10.65 9.95 5.37
N GLY A 17 10.26 9.26 6.46
CA GLY A 17 10.71 9.54 7.82
C GLY A 17 9.78 10.47 8.62
N GLY A 18 8.61 10.80 8.09
CA GLY A 18 7.56 11.54 8.79
C GLY A 18 6.78 10.69 9.81
N PRO A 19 5.76 11.28 10.47
CA PRO A 19 4.97 10.59 11.48
C PRO A 19 4.11 9.46 10.88
N GLY A 20 4.10 8.30 11.54
CA GLY A 20 3.38 7.11 11.10
C GLY A 20 1.93 6.99 11.60
N ASP A 21 1.55 7.73 12.64
CA ASP A 21 0.21 7.64 13.26
C ASP A 21 -0.94 7.89 12.26
N PRO A 22 -0.87 8.91 11.36
CA PRO A 22 -1.93 9.11 10.36
C PRO A 22 -2.06 7.94 9.39
N ALA A 23 -0.95 7.30 9.01
CA ALA A 23 -0.98 6.13 8.14
C ALA A 23 -1.60 4.93 8.85
N ARG A 24 -1.28 4.74 10.14
CA ARG A 24 -1.82 3.66 10.96
C ARG A 24 -3.33 3.77 11.18
N GLU A 25 -3.82 4.95 11.57
CA GLU A 25 -5.25 5.19 11.79
C GLU A 25 -6.07 4.93 10.51
N LEU A 26 -5.56 5.37 9.36
CA LEU A 26 -6.20 5.14 8.07
C LEU A 26 -6.12 3.66 7.66
N ALA A 27 -5.01 2.97 7.92
CA ALA A 27 -4.90 1.54 7.68
C ALA A 27 -5.98 0.75 8.44
N GLU A 28 -6.19 1.07 9.73
CA GLU A 28 -7.23 0.46 10.56
C GLU A 28 -8.64 0.75 10.01
N ARG A 29 -8.92 1.99 9.60
CA ARG A 29 -10.21 2.36 8.99
C ARG A 29 -10.48 1.64 7.67
N PHE A 30 -9.47 1.38 6.85
CA PHE A 30 -9.61 0.68 5.57
C PHE A 30 -9.45 -0.85 5.67
N GLY A 31 -9.16 -1.39 6.86
CA GLY A 31 -8.87 -2.82 7.03
C GLY A 31 -7.58 -3.28 6.35
N VAL A 32 -6.66 -2.36 6.08
CA VAL A 32 -5.35 -2.65 5.48
C VAL A 32 -4.43 -3.18 6.57
N ARG A 33 -3.97 -4.42 6.41
CA ARG A 33 -3.01 -5.06 7.33
C ARG A 33 -1.57 -4.80 6.92
N THR A 34 -1.33 -4.72 5.61
CA THR A 34 0.01 -4.59 5.05
C THR A 34 -0.02 -3.62 3.88
N ALA A 35 0.89 -2.64 3.89
CA ALA A 35 1.14 -1.76 2.76
C ALA A 35 2.52 -2.05 2.16
N VAL A 36 2.59 -2.26 0.84
CA VAL A 36 3.86 -2.47 0.12
C VAL A 36 4.15 -1.26 -0.75
N LEU A 37 5.35 -0.70 -0.61
CA LEU A 37 5.86 0.42 -1.41
C LEU A 37 6.57 -0.11 -2.64
N LEU A 38 6.15 0.37 -3.81
CA LEU A 38 6.64 -0.10 -5.11
C LEU A 38 7.10 1.08 -5.97
N GLU A 39 8.21 0.91 -6.68
CA GLU A 39 8.81 1.96 -7.50
C GLU A 39 8.05 2.17 -8.81
N GLY A 40 7.46 1.10 -9.37
CA GLY A 40 6.76 1.19 -10.65
C GLY A 40 5.60 0.21 -10.84
N LEU A 41 4.88 0.41 -11.96
CA LEU A 41 3.83 -0.50 -12.41
C LEU A 41 4.37 -1.90 -12.71
N SER A 42 5.64 -2.00 -13.10
CA SER A 42 6.31 -3.29 -13.31
C SER A 42 6.38 -4.11 -12.02
N ASP A 43 6.68 -3.48 -10.88
CA ASP A 43 6.74 -4.18 -9.60
C ASP A 43 5.36 -4.62 -9.14
N ALA A 44 4.34 -3.78 -9.36
CA ALA A 44 2.96 -4.14 -9.07
C ALA A 44 2.53 -5.38 -9.86
N ALA A 45 2.80 -5.39 -11.17
CA ALA A 45 2.52 -6.54 -12.02
C ALA A 45 3.31 -7.79 -11.58
N ALA A 46 4.57 -7.62 -11.16
CA ALA A 46 5.39 -8.73 -10.68
C ALA A 46 4.86 -9.35 -9.37
N ILE A 47 4.42 -8.51 -8.43
CA ILE A 47 3.81 -8.99 -7.17
C ILE A 47 2.47 -9.66 -7.42
N GLU A 48 1.62 -9.08 -8.27
CA GLU A 48 0.33 -9.69 -8.63
C GLU A 48 0.55 -11.06 -9.29
N ALA A 49 1.48 -11.15 -10.24
CA ALA A 49 1.84 -12.41 -10.88
C ALA A 49 2.41 -13.43 -9.88
N LEU A 50 3.21 -12.98 -8.91
CA LEU A 50 3.76 -13.84 -7.86
C LEU A 50 2.65 -14.35 -6.92
N ALA A 51 1.70 -13.50 -6.54
CA ALA A 51 0.58 -13.88 -5.69
C ALA A 51 -0.29 -14.95 -6.36
N VAL A 52 -0.64 -14.76 -7.64
CA VAL A 52 -1.38 -15.75 -8.44
C VAL A 52 -0.62 -17.08 -8.51
N ARG A 53 0.69 -17.03 -8.79
CA ARG A 53 1.53 -18.25 -8.81
C ARG A 53 1.61 -18.97 -7.47
N ARG A 54 1.34 -18.29 -6.36
CA ARG A 54 1.33 -18.86 -5.01
C ARG A 54 -0.09 -19.18 -4.52
N GLY A 55 -1.11 -18.96 -5.34
CA GLY A 55 -2.51 -19.16 -4.97
C GLY A 55 -2.97 -18.23 -3.83
N ARG A 56 -2.43 -17.00 -3.78
CA ARG A 56 -2.70 -16.01 -2.73
C ARG A 56 -3.55 -14.87 -3.30
N ASP A 57 -4.52 -14.41 -2.52
CA ASP A 57 -5.35 -13.25 -2.85
C ASP A 57 -4.97 -12.10 -1.90
N LEU A 58 -4.17 -11.18 -2.42
CA LEU A 58 -3.65 -10.05 -1.66
C LEU A 58 -4.77 -9.10 -1.19
N ALA A 59 -5.86 -8.99 -1.96
CA ALA A 59 -7.00 -8.15 -1.57
C ALA A 59 -7.78 -8.79 -0.42
N ALA A 60 -8.00 -10.11 -0.48
CA ALA A 60 -8.64 -10.86 0.61
C ALA A 60 -7.78 -10.90 1.89
N GLU A 61 -6.46 -10.82 1.75
CA GLU A 61 -5.51 -10.77 2.87
C GLU A 61 -5.37 -9.36 3.49
N GLY A 62 -6.02 -8.35 2.91
CA GLY A 62 -5.96 -6.96 3.38
C GLY A 62 -4.63 -6.26 3.04
N SER A 63 -3.97 -6.68 1.96
CA SER A 63 -2.75 -6.02 1.46
C SER A 63 -3.10 -4.93 0.45
N ALA A 64 -2.59 -3.71 0.69
CA ALA A 64 -2.74 -2.58 -0.23
C ALA A 64 -1.41 -2.22 -0.89
N SER A 65 -1.39 -2.08 -2.21
CA SER A 65 -0.22 -1.54 -2.92
C SER A 65 -0.26 -0.01 -2.91
N CYS A 66 0.81 0.60 -2.40
CA CYS A 66 0.96 2.05 -2.37
C CYS A 66 2.06 2.44 -3.34
N ARG A 67 1.69 3.21 -4.37
CA ARG A 67 2.63 3.77 -5.34
C ARG A 67 3.59 4.74 -4.63
N TRP A 68 4.89 4.65 -4.89
CA TRP A 68 5.84 5.71 -4.54
C TRP A 68 5.54 6.98 -5.35
N ALA A 69 5.43 8.11 -4.66
CA ALA A 69 5.57 9.44 -5.24
C ALA A 69 6.94 9.99 -4.80
N VAL A 70 8.03 9.43 -5.34
CA VAL A 70 9.35 10.05 -5.25
C VAL A 70 9.84 10.27 -6.66
N ARG A 71 9.29 11.30 -7.31
CA ARG A 71 9.90 12.62 -7.41
C ARG A 71 8.93 13.54 -8.13
#